data_AF-A0A6J4STL2-F1
#
_entry.id   AF-A0A6J4STL2-F1
#
_cell.length_a   1.000
_cell.length_b   1.000
_cell.length_c   1.000
_cell.angle_alpha   90.00
_cell.angle_beta   90.00
_cell.angle_gamma   90.00
#
_symmetry.space_group_name_H-M   'P 1'
#
loop_
_entity.id
_entity.type
_entity.pdbx_description
1 polymer ?
#
loop_
_entity_poly.entity_id
_entity_poly.type
_entity_poly.pdbx_seq_one_letter_code
_entity_poly.pdbx_strand_id
1 'polypeptide(L)'
;MTTAIASSLSALFIAVTATAAQVAPAPPAAPFEAGRPLGIMSEGKYAPLSPNVKVYGAVVSAESCVYDATRDLIMVVNRGANQNEVPNDGFVSLLNHDGSVHTARWIGGNREGLTLNHPFGSEIRAGRLYLADSDGGTADGVPRVAVIRMFDVRTGAPAGEVKVAGATWLNDIAVARDGTIYASQTGSADGKTAMRIYRITPAGQATVFLEGAPLSLPNGVAMNENGNVVVANMGNADVLTFTTGGELVRTERAAQPGSDGLVIMGDGTKYLSSVRLGGVSRIRPGKPAELIASGIPSAASMCLDMGANQLVIPMNPNNAVAFVKLK
;
A
#
# COMPACT_ATOMS: atom_id res chain seq x y z
N MET A 1 24.96 -53.67 69.77
CA MET A 1 23.58 -53.62 69.24
C MET A 1 23.18 -52.15 69.12
N THR A 2 22.83 -51.75 67.89
CA THR A 2 22.24 -50.46 67.46
C THR A 2 22.95 -49.16 67.82
N THR A 3 23.82 -48.75 66.89
CA THR A 3 24.33 -47.40 66.62
C THR A 3 23.19 -46.43 66.30
N ALA A 4 23.11 -45.29 66.98
CA ALA A 4 22.22 -44.18 66.64
C ALA A 4 23.04 -43.07 65.93
N ILE A 5 22.62 -42.74 64.71
CA ILE A 5 23.22 -41.69 63.87
C ILE A 5 22.60 -40.35 64.26
N ALA A 6 23.41 -39.41 64.74
CA ALA A 6 23.00 -38.03 64.93
C ALA A 6 23.22 -37.25 63.62
N SER A 7 22.15 -36.92 62.92
CA SER A 7 22.16 -36.03 61.75
C SER A 7 21.78 -34.61 62.18
N SER A 8 22.76 -33.72 62.28
CA SER A 8 22.54 -32.28 62.46
C SER A 8 22.24 -31.62 61.12
N LEU A 9 20.99 -31.19 60.90
CA LEU A 9 20.62 -30.28 59.81
C LEU A 9 21.04 -28.86 60.19
N SER A 10 22.05 -28.33 59.50
CA SER A 10 22.38 -26.90 59.53
C SER A 10 21.43 -26.14 58.59
N ALA A 11 20.53 -25.33 59.14
CA ALA A 11 19.71 -24.41 58.35
C ALA A 11 20.54 -23.18 57.97
N LEU A 12 20.92 -23.08 56.69
CA LEU A 12 21.58 -21.91 56.11
C LEU A 12 20.51 -20.86 55.78
N PHE A 13 20.39 -19.80 56.60
CA PHE A 13 19.56 -18.64 56.25
C PHE A 13 20.30 -17.80 55.20
N ILE A 14 19.91 -17.93 53.93
CA ILE A 14 20.31 -17.00 52.87
C ILE A 14 19.44 -15.74 53.01
N ALA A 15 20.04 -14.65 53.48
CA ALA A 15 19.39 -13.34 53.44
C ALA A 15 19.32 -12.89 51.97
N VAL A 16 18.13 -12.98 51.36
CA VAL A 16 17.85 -12.35 50.06
C VAL A 16 17.63 -10.86 50.31
N THR A 17 18.64 -10.05 50.05
CA THR A 17 18.47 -8.59 49.96
C THR A 17 17.71 -8.29 48.66
N ALA A 18 16.42 -8.00 48.78
CA ALA A 18 15.64 -7.46 47.68
C ALA A 18 16.16 -6.05 47.36
N THR A 19 17.00 -5.93 46.33
CA THR A 19 17.29 -4.64 45.71
C THR A 19 16.04 -4.20 44.96
N ALA A 20 15.25 -3.31 45.58
CA ALA A 20 14.19 -2.61 44.89
C ALA A 20 14.81 -1.81 43.74
N ALA A 21 14.61 -2.27 42.51
CA ALA A 21 14.95 -1.49 41.33
C ALA A 21 14.14 -0.18 41.41
N GLN A 22 14.81 0.94 41.63
CA GLN A 22 14.20 2.26 41.53
C GLN A 22 13.68 2.42 40.10
N VAL A 23 12.36 2.36 39.95
CA VAL A 23 11.69 2.75 38.71
C VAL A 23 12.02 4.23 38.51
N ALA A 24 12.78 4.54 37.45
CA ALA A 24 13.07 5.91 37.10
C ALA A 24 11.74 6.68 36.94
N PRO A 25 11.63 7.92 37.46
CA PRO A 25 10.41 8.71 37.30
C PRO A 25 10.10 8.86 35.81
N ALA A 26 8.84 8.64 35.44
CA ALA A 26 8.37 8.85 34.08
C ALA A 26 8.73 10.30 33.65
N PRO A 27 9.16 10.53 32.40
CA PRO A 27 9.37 11.87 31.89
C PRO A 27 8.11 12.71 32.14
N PRO A 28 8.25 14.02 32.44
CA PRO A 28 7.08 14.89 32.59
C PRO A 28 6.21 14.78 31.34
N ALA A 29 4.91 14.55 31.56
CA ALA A 29 3.95 14.47 30.47
C ALA A 29 4.00 15.78 29.68
N ALA A 30 4.13 15.68 28.36
CA ALA A 30 3.97 16.84 27.49
C ALA A 30 2.59 17.46 27.71
N PRO A 31 2.44 18.79 27.61
CA PRO A 31 1.13 19.42 27.72
C PRO A 31 0.21 18.89 26.62
N PHE A 32 -1.09 18.82 26.93
CA PHE A 32 -2.10 18.48 25.95
C PHE A 32 -2.10 19.50 24.80
N GLU A 33 -2.07 19.01 23.56
CA GLU A 33 -2.25 19.83 22.37
C GLU A 33 -3.38 19.26 21.50
N ALA A 34 -4.23 20.14 20.98
CA ALA A 34 -5.22 19.76 19.98
C ALA A 34 -4.53 19.44 18.64
N GLY A 35 -5.17 18.59 17.83
CA GLY A 35 -4.69 18.25 16.48
C GLY A 35 -4.60 19.48 15.57
N ARG A 36 -3.58 19.49 14.69
CA ARG A 36 -3.42 20.51 13.65
C ARG A 36 -4.36 20.22 12.46
N PRO A 37 -4.59 21.19 11.56
CA PRO A 37 -5.14 20.87 10.25
C PRO A 37 -4.34 19.76 9.55
N LEU A 38 -4.94 19.12 8.54
CA LEU A 38 -4.24 18.10 7.76
C LEU A 38 -2.98 18.67 7.09
N GLY A 39 -1.88 17.93 7.21
CA GLY A 39 -0.56 18.31 6.73
C GLY A 39 0.48 17.31 7.18
N ILE A 40 1.74 17.55 6.82
CA ILE A 40 2.86 16.68 7.18
C ILE A 40 3.79 17.38 8.17
N MET A 41 4.51 16.57 8.94
CA MET A 41 5.70 17.03 9.65
C MET A 41 6.92 16.70 8.79
N SER A 42 7.69 17.72 8.41
CA SER A 42 8.92 17.60 7.64
C SER A 42 10.02 18.35 8.36
N GLU A 43 11.12 17.67 8.70
CA GLU A 43 12.27 18.27 9.41
C GLU A 43 11.88 19.04 10.69
N GLY A 44 10.94 18.48 11.45
CA GLY A 44 10.43 19.10 12.68
C GLY A 44 9.51 20.31 12.47
N LYS A 45 9.21 20.69 11.23
CA LYS A 45 8.29 21.77 10.87
C LYS A 45 7.01 21.21 10.27
N TYR A 46 5.89 21.84 10.61
CA TYR A 46 4.60 21.50 10.02
C TYR A 46 4.45 22.19 8.66
N ALA A 47 4.03 21.42 7.66
CA ALA A 47 3.67 21.91 6.34
C ALA A 47 2.21 21.54 6.04
N PRO A 48 1.32 22.52 5.81
CA PRO A 48 -0.06 22.25 5.43
C PRO A 48 -0.14 21.69 4.01
N LEU A 49 -1.32 21.16 3.65
CA LEU A 49 -1.66 20.80 2.27
C LEU A 49 -1.47 21.99 1.32
N SER A 50 -1.02 21.73 0.08
CA SER A 50 -1.00 22.76 -0.95
C SER A 50 -2.43 23.19 -1.37
N PRO A 51 -2.65 24.45 -1.78
CA PRO A 51 -4.00 25.00 -1.99
C PRO A 51 -4.86 24.30 -3.04
N ASN A 52 -4.25 23.51 -3.92
CA ASN A 52 -4.91 22.75 -4.98
C ASN A 52 -5.36 21.35 -4.54
N VAL A 53 -5.17 20.97 -3.28
CA VAL A 53 -5.61 19.68 -2.72
C VAL A 53 -6.95 19.85 -2.02
N LYS A 54 -7.91 18.99 -2.33
CA LYS A 54 -9.15 18.83 -1.55
C LYS A 54 -9.19 17.45 -0.92
N VAL A 55 -9.67 17.33 0.31
CA VAL A 55 -9.73 16.05 1.04
C VAL A 55 -11.17 15.72 1.42
N TYR A 56 -11.57 14.49 1.16
CA TYR A 56 -12.90 13.97 1.50
C TYR A 56 -12.74 12.73 2.38
N GLY A 57 -13.42 12.73 3.53
CA GLY A 57 -13.40 11.63 4.49
C GLY A 57 -14.48 10.57 4.22
N ALA A 58 -14.81 9.80 5.26
CA ALA A 58 -15.79 8.71 5.22
C ALA A 58 -15.37 7.52 4.32
N VAL A 59 -14.06 7.32 4.14
CA VAL A 59 -13.49 6.22 3.36
C VAL A 59 -12.47 5.47 4.21
N VAL A 60 -12.82 4.32 4.76
CA VAL A 60 -12.01 3.62 5.78
C VAL A 60 -10.75 3.00 5.17
N SER A 61 -9.58 3.29 5.74
CA SER A 61 -8.29 2.68 5.38
C SER A 61 -8.11 2.48 3.86
N ALA A 62 -8.32 3.56 3.11
CA ALA A 62 -8.17 3.57 1.66
C ALA A 62 -6.69 3.37 1.28
N GLU A 63 -6.39 2.32 0.52
CA GLU A 63 -5.02 1.98 0.14
C GLU A 63 -4.73 2.13 -1.34
N SER A 64 -5.74 1.89 -2.20
CA SER A 64 -5.64 2.08 -3.65
C SER A 64 -6.93 2.65 -4.21
N CYS A 65 -6.89 3.08 -5.45
CA CYS A 65 -8.07 3.43 -6.22
C CYS A 65 -7.87 3.12 -7.69
N VAL A 66 -8.98 3.05 -8.42
CA VAL A 66 -9.01 2.90 -9.87
C VAL A 66 -10.29 3.55 -10.40
N TYR A 67 -10.24 4.17 -11.58
CA TYR A 67 -11.40 4.83 -12.18
C TYR A 67 -12.15 3.87 -13.11
N ASP A 68 -13.45 3.72 -12.87
CA ASP A 68 -14.36 2.95 -13.72
C ASP A 68 -15.08 3.88 -14.68
N ALA A 69 -14.51 4.03 -15.88
CA ALA A 69 -15.07 4.85 -16.95
C ALA A 69 -16.46 4.36 -17.42
N THR A 70 -16.85 3.11 -17.15
CA THR A 70 -18.18 2.61 -17.55
C THR A 70 -19.29 3.08 -16.63
N ARG A 71 -18.97 3.32 -15.35
CA ARG A 71 -19.89 3.88 -14.35
C ARG A 71 -19.73 5.37 -14.14
N ASP A 72 -18.64 5.93 -14.64
CA ASP A 72 -18.24 7.29 -14.33
C ASP A 72 -18.04 7.50 -12.81
N LEU A 73 -17.38 6.53 -12.17
CA LEU A 73 -17.16 6.51 -10.72
C LEU A 73 -15.72 6.09 -10.39
N ILE A 74 -15.23 6.57 -9.26
CA ILE A 74 -13.94 6.17 -8.70
C ILE A 74 -14.17 4.99 -7.75
N MET A 75 -13.50 3.87 -7.99
CA MET A 75 -13.45 2.75 -7.06
C MET A 75 -12.30 2.99 -6.09
N VAL A 76 -12.59 3.00 -4.79
CA VAL A 76 -11.57 3.10 -3.73
C VAL A 76 -11.50 1.79 -2.99
N VAL A 77 -10.29 1.28 -2.83
CA VAL A 77 -9.99 -0.02 -2.22
C VAL A 77 -9.69 0.17 -0.75
N ASN A 78 -10.46 -0.52 0.09
CA ASN A 78 -10.45 -0.36 1.54
C ASN A 78 -9.93 -1.63 2.20
N ARG A 79 -8.96 -1.50 3.09
CA ARG A 79 -8.36 -2.64 3.79
C ARG A 79 -9.25 -3.29 4.85
N GLY A 80 -10.33 -2.62 5.27
CA GLY A 80 -11.19 -3.08 6.36
C GLY A 80 -10.48 -3.08 7.72
N ALA A 81 -11.03 -3.82 8.68
CA ALA A 81 -10.39 -4.10 9.96
C ALA A 81 -9.25 -5.13 9.84
N ASN A 82 -8.43 -5.26 10.89
CA ASN A 82 -7.42 -6.32 10.92
C ASN A 82 -8.08 -7.70 11.05
N GLN A 83 -7.42 -8.74 10.53
CA GLN A 83 -8.00 -10.09 10.48
C GLN A 83 -8.26 -10.70 11.87
N ASN A 84 -7.55 -10.25 12.91
CA ASN A 84 -7.78 -10.68 14.29
C ASN A 84 -9.00 -9.99 14.94
N GLU A 85 -9.51 -8.91 14.35
CA GLU A 85 -10.66 -8.15 14.83
C GLU A 85 -11.92 -8.55 14.07
N VAL A 86 -11.86 -8.42 12.74
CA VAL A 86 -12.91 -8.84 11.82
C VAL A 86 -12.24 -9.47 10.60
N PRO A 87 -12.21 -10.81 10.49
CA PRO A 87 -11.64 -11.47 9.33
C PRO A 87 -12.46 -11.14 8.07
N ASN A 88 -11.81 -11.19 6.90
CA ASN A 88 -12.48 -10.97 5.62
C ASN A 88 -13.23 -9.62 5.53
N ASP A 89 -12.65 -8.55 6.07
CA ASP A 89 -13.33 -7.24 6.15
C ASP A 89 -12.95 -6.23 5.05
N GLY A 90 -12.03 -6.56 4.14
CA GLY A 90 -11.70 -5.71 2.99
C GLY A 90 -12.92 -5.43 2.10
N PHE A 91 -12.99 -4.26 1.48
CA PHE A 91 -14.14 -3.85 0.67
C PHE A 91 -13.75 -2.80 -0.39
N VAL A 92 -14.69 -2.44 -1.26
CA VAL A 92 -14.52 -1.37 -2.26
C VAL A 92 -15.64 -0.35 -2.13
N SER A 93 -15.29 0.92 -1.97
CA SER A 93 -16.22 2.06 -2.04
C SER A 93 -16.32 2.62 -3.46
N LEU A 94 -17.44 3.25 -3.78
CA LEU A 94 -17.63 4.07 -4.99
C LEU A 94 -17.78 5.54 -4.62
N LEU A 95 -17.02 6.40 -5.28
CA LEU A 95 -17.02 7.84 -5.09
C LEU A 95 -17.37 8.55 -6.40
N ASN A 96 -18.04 9.70 -6.28
CA ASN A 96 -18.22 10.64 -7.38
C ASN A 96 -16.95 11.48 -7.58
N HIS A 97 -16.82 12.12 -8.74
CA HIS A 97 -15.71 13.03 -9.08
C HIS A 97 -15.52 14.18 -8.09
N ASP A 98 -16.59 14.62 -7.43
CA ASP A 98 -16.53 15.71 -6.47
C ASP A 98 -16.12 15.25 -5.05
N GLY A 99 -15.76 13.98 -4.90
CA GLY A 99 -15.34 13.36 -3.64
C GLY A 99 -16.49 12.91 -2.74
N SER A 100 -17.75 13.16 -3.11
CA SER A 100 -18.89 12.63 -2.37
C SER A 100 -18.98 11.10 -2.49
N VAL A 101 -19.35 10.43 -1.40
CA VAL A 101 -19.53 8.98 -1.37
C VAL A 101 -20.82 8.62 -2.13
N HIS A 102 -20.68 7.84 -3.21
CA HIS A 102 -21.82 7.27 -3.93
C HIS A 102 -22.29 5.98 -3.25
N THR A 103 -21.36 5.06 -2.94
CA THR A 103 -21.66 3.79 -2.26
C THR A 103 -20.52 3.43 -1.32
N ALA A 104 -20.80 3.44 -0.01
CA ALA A 104 -19.76 3.22 1.00
C ALA A 104 -19.14 1.81 0.94
N ARG A 105 -19.96 0.78 0.68
CA ARG A 105 -19.52 -0.62 0.49
C ARG A 105 -20.23 -1.22 -0.71
N TRP A 106 -19.59 -1.17 -1.88
CA TRP A 106 -20.11 -1.76 -3.11
C TRP A 106 -19.73 -3.24 -3.19
N ILE A 107 -18.44 -3.57 -3.35
CA ILE A 107 -17.94 -4.92 -3.05
C ILE A 107 -17.78 -5.01 -1.54
N GLY A 108 -18.30 -6.08 -0.92
CA GLY A 108 -18.33 -6.22 0.54
C GLY A 108 -19.61 -5.68 1.20
N GLY A 109 -20.63 -5.30 0.44
CA GLY A 109 -21.96 -5.01 0.97
C GLY A 109 -22.63 -6.24 1.62
N ASN A 110 -22.29 -7.43 1.14
CA ASN A 110 -22.48 -8.70 1.83
C ASN A 110 -21.19 -9.54 1.68
N ARG A 111 -21.11 -10.65 2.43
CA ARG A 111 -19.96 -11.56 2.42
C ARG A 111 -20.25 -12.90 1.74
N GLU A 112 -21.39 -13.04 1.06
CA GLU A 112 -21.84 -14.32 0.47
C GLU A 112 -20.93 -14.70 -0.71
N GLY A 113 -20.09 -15.72 -0.50
CA GLY A 113 -19.11 -16.16 -1.50
C GLY A 113 -17.96 -15.17 -1.75
N LEU A 114 -17.92 -14.05 -1.02
CA LEU A 114 -16.87 -13.05 -1.10
C LEU A 114 -15.76 -13.38 -0.11
N THR A 115 -14.54 -13.47 -0.62
CA THR A 115 -13.33 -13.32 0.18
C THR A 115 -12.57 -12.10 -0.32
N LEU A 116 -12.25 -11.18 0.58
CA LEU A 116 -11.45 -9.99 0.39
C LEU A 116 -10.94 -9.56 1.77
N ASN A 117 -9.68 -9.84 2.07
CA ASN A 117 -9.17 -9.76 3.43
C ASN A 117 -8.55 -8.40 3.74
N HIS A 118 -7.57 -8.00 2.94
CA HIS A 118 -6.74 -6.83 3.16
C HIS A 118 -6.10 -6.36 1.84
N PRO A 119 -6.91 -5.82 0.91
CA PRO A 119 -6.44 -5.43 -0.40
C PRO A 119 -5.53 -4.19 -0.38
N PHE A 120 -4.48 -4.22 -1.18
CA PHE A 120 -3.50 -3.15 -1.35
C PHE A 120 -3.71 -2.46 -2.70
N GLY A 121 -3.01 -2.89 -3.76
CA GLY A 121 -3.12 -2.34 -5.12
C GLY A 121 -4.27 -2.88 -5.95
N SER A 122 -4.57 -2.16 -7.05
CA SER A 122 -5.70 -2.45 -7.91
C SER A 122 -5.48 -2.08 -9.38
N GLU A 123 -6.18 -2.78 -10.27
CA GLU A 123 -6.18 -2.49 -11.71
C GLU A 123 -7.50 -2.94 -12.34
N ILE A 124 -7.97 -2.21 -13.36
CA ILE A 124 -9.10 -2.64 -14.20
C ILE A 124 -8.57 -3.06 -15.58
N ARG A 125 -8.84 -4.30 -15.96
CA ARG A 125 -8.49 -4.82 -17.29
C ARG A 125 -9.57 -5.74 -17.82
N ALA A 126 -9.96 -5.53 -19.09
CA ALA A 126 -10.86 -6.42 -19.83
C ALA A 126 -12.15 -6.79 -19.06
N GLY A 127 -12.78 -5.81 -18.41
CA GLY A 127 -14.02 -6.01 -17.66
C GLY A 127 -13.87 -6.63 -16.28
N ARG A 128 -12.64 -6.78 -15.77
CA ARG A 128 -12.35 -7.26 -14.42
C ARG A 128 -11.62 -6.22 -13.59
N LEU A 129 -11.97 -6.15 -12.31
CA LEU A 129 -11.19 -5.53 -11.27
C LEU A 129 -10.25 -6.59 -10.67
N TYR A 130 -8.97 -6.28 -10.61
CA TYR A 130 -7.95 -7.08 -9.96
C TYR A 130 -7.53 -6.38 -8.68
N LEU A 131 -7.38 -7.12 -7.58
CA LEU A 131 -6.91 -6.60 -6.30
C LEU A 131 -5.75 -7.47 -5.79
N ALA A 132 -4.67 -6.83 -5.37
CA ALA A 132 -3.61 -7.48 -4.60
C ALA A 132 -4.08 -7.66 -3.15
N ASP A 133 -4.33 -8.89 -2.73
CA ASP A 133 -4.82 -9.24 -1.40
C ASP A 133 -3.88 -10.27 -0.74
N SER A 134 -4.23 -10.74 0.44
CA SER A 134 -3.54 -11.85 1.10
C SER A 134 -4.48 -12.73 1.93
N ASP A 135 -4.15 -14.02 2.02
CA ASP A 135 -4.73 -14.93 3.01
C ASP A 135 -3.78 -14.99 4.23
N GLY A 136 -4.33 -14.97 5.45
CA GLY A 136 -3.55 -15.05 6.69
C GLY A 136 -3.59 -13.75 7.51
N GLY A 137 -2.52 -13.47 8.25
CA GLY A 137 -2.44 -12.27 9.09
C GLY A 137 -2.09 -11.00 8.31
N THR A 138 -2.50 -9.84 8.83
CA THR A 138 -2.27 -8.54 8.18
C THR A 138 -1.12 -7.74 8.76
N ALA A 139 -0.66 -8.09 9.97
CA ALA A 139 0.46 -7.42 10.61
C ALA A 139 1.81 -7.85 10.03
N ASP A 140 2.79 -6.94 10.08
CA ASP A 140 4.13 -7.20 9.60
C ASP A 140 4.78 -8.42 10.29
N GLY A 141 5.39 -9.28 9.48
CA GLY A 141 6.06 -10.50 9.95
C GLY A 141 5.13 -11.66 10.31
N VAL A 142 3.80 -11.47 10.27
CA VAL A 142 2.84 -12.57 10.48
C VAL A 142 2.73 -13.40 9.19
N PRO A 143 2.61 -14.74 9.28
CA PRO A 143 2.42 -15.58 8.10
C PRO A 143 1.19 -15.16 7.29
N ARG A 144 1.43 -14.94 5.99
CA ARG A 144 0.40 -14.69 4.98
C ARG A 144 0.90 -15.15 3.60
N VAL A 145 -0.04 -15.39 2.70
CA VAL A 145 0.20 -15.73 1.29
C VAL A 145 -0.48 -14.68 0.43
N ALA A 146 0.23 -14.15 -0.55
CA ALA A 146 -0.36 -13.19 -1.49
C ALA A 146 -1.40 -13.88 -2.39
N VAL A 147 -2.49 -13.17 -2.65
CA VAL A 147 -3.58 -13.63 -3.52
C VAL A 147 -3.97 -12.48 -4.43
N ILE A 148 -4.01 -12.70 -5.74
CA ILE A 148 -4.71 -11.78 -6.64
C ILE A 148 -6.17 -12.18 -6.67
N ARG A 149 -7.06 -11.31 -6.20
CA ARG A 149 -8.51 -11.51 -6.30
C ARG A 149 -9.06 -10.77 -7.50
N MET A 150 -9.98 -11.42 -8.20
CA MET A 150 -10.62 -10.86 -9.39
C MET A 150 -12.12 -10.73 -9.15
N PHE A 151 -12.67 -9.63 -9.65
CA PHE A 151 -14.10 -9.33 -9.59
C PHE A 151 -14.57 -8.91 -10.97
N ASP A 152 -15.77 -9.31 -11.35
CA ASP A 152 -16.43 -8.73 -12.51
C ASP A 152 -16.68 -7.24 -12.22
N VAL A 153 -16.13 -6.37 -13.06
CA VAL A 153 -16.17 -4.93 -12.78
C VAL A 153 -17.60 -4.40 -12.82
N ARG A 154 -18.52 -5.03 -13.55
CA ARG A 154 -19.92 -4.58 -13.75
C ARG A 154 -20.89 -4.99 -12.64
N THR A 155 -20.56 -6.03 -11.90
CA THR A 155 -21.45 -6.58 -10.87
C THR A 155 -20.81 -6.59 -9.49
N GLY A 156 -19.48 -6.53 -9.42
CA GLY A 156 -18.72 -6.73 -8.18
C GLY A 156 -18.68 -8.19 -7.74
N ALA A 157 -19.20 -9.12 -8.54
CA ALA A 157 -19.20 -10.54 -8.23
C ALA A 157 -17.77 -11.11 -8.29
N PRO A 158 -17.39 -12.01 -7.37
CA PRO A 158 -16.12 -12.74 -7.46
C PRO A 158 -15.97 -13.43 -8.82
N ALA A 159 -14.81 -13.26 -9.45
CA ALA A 159 -14.49 -13.77 -10.78
C ALA A 159 -13.23 -14.67 -10.80
N GLY A 160 -12.79 -15.11 -9.62
CA GLY A 160 -11.67 -16.02 -9.43
C GLY A 160 -10.55 -15.43 -8.57
N GLU A 161 -9.54 -16.24 -8.32
CA GLU A 161 -8.34 -15.85 -7.57
C GLU A 161 -7.10 -16.60 -8.06
N VAL A 162 -5.92 -16.03 -7.81
CA VAL A 162 -4.63 -16.68 -8.05
C VAL A 162 -3.76 -16.53 -6.80
N LYS A 163 -3.38 -17.65 -6.18
CA LYS A 163 -2.43 -17.66 -5.06
C LYS A 163 -1.01 -17.57 -5.58
N VAL A 164 -0.21 -16.70 -4.98
CA VAL A 164 1.21 -16.52 -5.32
C VAL A 164 2.04 -17.10 -4.18
N ALA A 165 2.18 -18.43 -4.17
CA ALA A 165 2.78 -19.16 -3.04
C ALA A 165 4.21 -18.72 -2.69
N GLY A 166 4.97 -18.17 -3.65
CA GLY A 166 6.31 -17.62 -3.41
C GLY A 166 6.34 -16.24 -2.76
N ALA A 167 5.20 -15.56 -2.65
CA ALA A 167 5.06 -14.21 -2.12
C ALA A 167 4.23 -14.20 -0.84
N THR A 168 4.73 -13.50 0.19
CA THR A 168 4.00 -13.33 1.44
C THR A 168 2.90 -12.27 1.30
N TRP A 169 3.17 -11.22 0.55
CA TRP A 169 2.20 -10.18 0.16
C TRP A 169 2.66 -9.48 -1.11
N LEU A 170 1.71 -8.83 -1.77
CA LEU A 170 1.95 -7.97 -2.93
C LEU A 170 1.41 -6.58 -2.59
N ASN A 171 2.16 -5.56 -2.97
CA ASN A 171 1.83 -4.18 -2.66
C ASN A 171 0.99 -3.55 -3.77
N ASP A 172 1.47 -3.57 -5.02
CA ASP A 172 0.73 -3.05 -6.18
C ASP A 172 0.76 -4.00 -7.37
N ILE A 173 -0.13 -3.77 -8.34
CA ILE A 173 -0.28 -4.57 -9.56
C ILE A 173 -0.47 -3.73 -10.81
N ALA A 174 0.03 -4.26 -11.93
CA ALA A 174 -0.32 -3.82 -13.27
C ALA A 174 -0.75 -5.01 -14.11
N VAL A 175 -1.76 -4.84 -14.96
CA VAL A 175 -2.25 -5.92 -15.85
C VAL A 175 -2.00 -5.55 -17.30
N ALA A 176 -1.16 -6.33 -17.96
CA ALA A 176 -0.79 -6.16 -19.36
C ALA A 176 -1.96 -6.49 -20.31
N ARG A 177 -1.80 -6.14 -21.59
CA ARG A 177 -2.85 -6.31 -22.61
C ARG A 177 -3.24 -7.77 -22.84
N ASP A 178 -2.30 -8.68 -22.65
CA ASP A 178 -2.49 -10.13 -22.76
C ASP A 178 -3.03 -10.78 -21.48
N GLY A 179 -3.29 -9.99 -20.42
CA GLY A 179 -3.75 -10.46 -19.12
C GLY A 179 -2.63 -10.92 -18.18
N THR A 180 -1.36 -10.78 -18.56
CA THR A 180 -0.23 -11.00 -17.64
C THR A 180 -0.26 -9.95 -16.54
N ILE A 181 -0.15 -10.37 -15.28
CA ILE A 181 -0.09 -9.47 -14.12
C ILE A 181 1.37 -9.30 -13.70
N TYR A 182 1.80 -8.07 -13.48
CA TYR A 182 3.05 -7.72 -12.82
C TYR A 182 2.75 -7.18 -11.45
N ALA A 183 3.39 -7.71 -10.41
CA ALA A 183 3.05 -7.38 -9.03
C ALA A 183 4.29 -7.11 -8.19
N SER A 184 4.29 -6.03 -7.40
CA SER A 184 5.42 -5.68 -6.55
C SER A 184 5.37 -6.39 -5.19
N GLN A 185 6.52 -6.87 -4.75
CA GLN A 185 6.77 -7.24 -3.37
C GLN A 185 7.84 -6.30 -2.82
N THR A 186 7.41 -5.36 -1.97
CA THR A 186 8.26 -4.28 -1.44
C THR A 186 9.46 -4.79 -0.65
N GLY A 187 9.39 -6.01 -0.11
CA GLY A 187 10.41 -6.55 0.79
C GLY A 187 10.20 -6.15 2.24
N SER A 188 11.14 -6.48 3.11
CA SER A 188 11.10 -6.13 4.54
C SER A 188 12.41 -5.49 5.00
N ALA A 189 12.33 -4.61 6.00
CA ALA A 189 13.50 -3.90 6.54
C ALA A 189 14.57 -4.85 7.12
N ASP A 190 14.16 -6.01 7.62
CA ASP A 190 15.05 -7.06 8.12
C ASP A 190 15.60 -7.98 7.02
N GLY A 191 15.27 -7.74 5.75
CA GLY A 191 15.73 -8.50 4.59
C GLY A 191 15.14 -9.89 4.43
N LYS A 192 14.25 -10.34 5.34
CA LYS A 192 13.64 -11.68 5.25
C LYS A 192 12.70 -11.83 4.06
N THR A 193 12.04 -10.74 3.67
CA THR A 193 11.22 -10.67 2.46
C THR A 193 12.04 -9.98 1.38
N ALA A 194 12.35 -10.71 0.31
CA ALA A 194 13.09 -10.17 -0.83
C ALA A 194 12.28 -9.09 -1.58
N MET A 195 12.98 -8.10 -2.12
CA MET A 195 12.42 -7.09 -3.03
C MET A 195 12.27 -7.72 -4.42
N ARG A 196 11.04 -7.84 -4.91
CA ARG A 196 10.74 -8.54 -6.16
C ARG A 196 9.65 -7.85 -6.96
N ILE A 197 9.67 -8.08 -8.27
CA ILE A 197 8.48 -8.02 -9.11
C ILE A 197 8.13 -9.45 -9.52
N TYR A 198 6.89 -9.86 -9.35
CA TYR A 198 6.36 -11.11 -9.88
C TYR A 198 5.73 -10.90 -11.24
N ARG A 199 5.80 -11.92 -12.09
CA ARG A 199 4.99 -12.07 -13.30
C ARG A 199 4.03 -13.23 -13.09
N ILE A 200 2.76 -13.02 -13.34
CA ILE A 200 1.70 -14.01 -13.21
C ILE A 200 1.00 -14.14 -14.56
N THR A 201 1.03 -15.32 -15.14
CA THR A 201 0.38 -15.56 -16.44
C THR A 201 -1.15 -15.56 -16.30
N PRO A 202 -1.91 -15.37 -17.40
CA PRO A 202 -3.37 -15.51 -17.37
C PRO A 202 -3.87 -16.87 -16.86
N ALA A 203 -3.03 -17.91 -16.95
CA ALA A 203 -3.32 -19.24 -16.42
C ALA A 203 -3.02 -19.37 -14.91
N GLY A 204 -2.56 -18.30 -14.26
CA GLY A 204 -2.27 -18.26 -12.83
C GLY A 204 -0.86 -18.72 -12.43
N GLN A 205 0.04 -18.97 -13.39
CA GLN A 205 1.42 -19.34 -13.06
C GLN A 205 2.21 -18.10 -12.66
N ALA A 206 2.64 -18.05 -11.39
CA ALA A 206 3.49 -16.99 -10.86
C ALA A 206 4.97 -17.38 -10.92
N THR A 207 5.82 -16.43 -11.33
CA THR A 207 7.29 -16.53 -11.34
C THR A 207 7.91 -15.20 -10.93
N VAL A 208 9.11 -15.23 -10.34
CA VAL A 208 9.90 -14.01 -10.11
C VAL A 208 10.32 -13.44 -11.46
N PHE A 209 9.99 -12.17 -11.70
CA PHE A 209 10.34 -11.44 -12.92
C PHE A 209 11.60 -10.61 -12.73
N LEU A 210 11.69 -9.89 -11.60
CA LEU A 210 12.85 -9.10 -11.18
C LEU A 210 13.10 -9.35 -9.69
N GLU A 211 14.37 -9.38 -9.28
CA GLU A 211 14.77 -9.54 -7.88
C GLU A 211 16.00 -8.70 -7.57
N GLY A 212 16.01 -8.04 -6.41
CA GLY A 212 17.15 -7.26 -5.94
C GLY A 212 17.41 -6.02 -6.78
N ALA A 213 18.65 -5.51 -6.73
CA ALA A 213 19.03 -4.27 -7.41
C ALA A 213 18.73 -4.35 -8.93
N PRO A 214 18.21 -3.27 -9.55
CA PRO A 214 18.09 -1.91 -9.02
C PRO A 214 16.78 -1.63 -8.24
N LEU A 215 15.98 -2.65 -7.91
CA LEU A 215 14.80 -2.44 -7.07
C LEU A 215 15.21 -1.94 -5.68
N SER A 216 14.47 -0.96 -5.18
CA SER A 216 14.67 -0.38 -3.84
C SER A 216 13.32 -0.13 -3.21
N LEU A 217 12.85 -1.10 -2.41
CA LEU A 217 11.50 -1.16 -1.87
C LEU A 217 10.44 -0.90 -2.98
N PRO A 218 10.35 -1.79 -3.99
CA PRO A 218 9.42 -1.58 -5.11
C PRO A 218 7.99 -1.50 -4.59
N ASN A 219 7.25 -0.50 -5.05
CA ASN A 219 5.91 -0.19 -4.56
C ASN A 219 4.98 -0.10 -5.78
N GLY A 220 4.62 1.09 -6.27
CA GLY A 220 3.76 1.23 -7.45
C GLY A 220 4.29 0.53 -8.71
N VAL A 221 3.38 -0.13 -9.46
CA VAL A 221 3.68 -0.80 -10.73
C VAL A 221 2.64 -0.39 -11.76
N ALA A 222 3.08 -0.05 -12.98
CA ALA A 222 2.18 0.28 -14.09
C ALA A 222 2.73 -0.22 -15.42
N MET A 223 1.84 -0.45 -16.39
CA MET A 223 2.25 -0.63 -17.78
C MET A 223 2.29 0.71 -18.49
N ASN A 224 3.34 0.98 -19.27
CA ASN A 224 3.31 2.14 -20.19
C ASN A 224 2.76 1.76 -21.57
N GLU A 225 2.54 2.75 -22.43
CA GLU A 225 1.97 2.56 -23.78
C GLU A 225 2.80 1.66 -24.70
N ASN A 226 4.11 1.54 -24.45
CA ASN A 226 4.99 0.66 -25.22
C ASN A 226 4.91 -0.81 -24.73
N GLY A 227 4.09 -1.10 -23.72
CA GLY A 227 3.97 -2.42 -23.11
C GLY A 227 5.11 -2.75 -22.14
N ASN A 228 5.88 -1.77 -21.69
CA ASN A 228 6.93 -1.96 -20.70
C ASN A 228 6.37 -1.87 -19.27
N VAL A 229 7.00 -2.58 -18.35
CA VAL A 229 6.70 -2.55 -16.91
C VAL A 229 7.44 -1.38 -16.28
N VAL A 230 6.71 -0.49 -15.61
CA VAL A 230 7.29 0.65 -14.89
C VAL A 230 7.11 0.42 -13.40
N VAL A 231 8.19 0.59 -12.64
CA VAL A 231 8.24 0.35 -11.20
C VAL A 231 8.68 1.63 -10.49
N ALA A 232 7.90 2.06 -9.52
CA ALA A 232 8.28 3.11 -8.60
C ALA A 232 9.04 2.51 -7.40
N ASN A 233 10.25 3.00 -7.15
CA ASN A 233 10.99 2.64 -5.95
C ASN A 233 10.55 3.55 -4.80
N MET A 234 10.07 2.97 -3.70
CA MET A 234 9.80 3.72 -2.47
C MET A 234 11.10 4.04 -1.72
N GLY A 235 12.12 3.19 -1.85
CA GLY A 235 13.39 3.31 -1.12
C GLY A 235 14.27 4.46 -1.57
N ASN A 236 14.06 4.95 -2.80
CA ASN A 236 14.76 6.11 -3.35
C ASN A 236 13.79 6.93 -4.22
N ALA A 237 14.31 7.71 -5.18
CA ALA A 237 13.49 8.51 -6.09
C ALA A 237 13.41 7.90 -7.51
N ASP A 238 13.95 6.70 -7.72
CA ASP A 238 14.05 6.12 -9.06
C ASP A 238 12.70 5.58 -9.54
N VAL A 239 12.43 5.80 -10.83
CA VAL A 239 11.29 5.24 -11.56
C VAL A 239 11.87 4.43 -12.72
N LEU A 240 11.77 3.11 -12.60
CA LEU A 240 12.47 2.15 -13.46
C LEU A 240 11.52 1.64 -14.54
N THR A 241 11.93 1.66 -15.81
CA THR A 241 11.17 1.05 -16.91
C THR A 241 11.90 -0.17 -17.43
N PHE A 242 11.24 -1.33 -17.42
CA PHE A 242 11.75 -2.59 -17.92
C PHE A 242 10.93 -3.08 -19.13
N THR A 243 11.59 -3.69 -20.12
CA THR A 243 10.87 -4.50 -21.12
C THR A 243 10.21 -5.70 -20.45
N THR A 244 9.24 -6.34 -21.09
CA THR A 244 8.65 -7.59 -20.57
C THR A 244 9.62 -8.78 -20.58
N GLY A 245 10.79 -8.62 -21.22
CA GLY A 245 11.93 -9.53 -21.12
C GLY A 245 12.85 -9.29 -19.91
N GLY A 246 12.60 -8.24 -19.12
CA GLY A 246 13.36 -7.93 -17.90
C GLY A 246 14.54 -6.97 -18.09
N GLU A 247 14.72 -6.41 -19.29
CA GLU A 247 15.79 -5.44 -19.56
C GLU A 247 15.40 -4.04 -19.06
N LEU A 248 16.26 -3.41 -18.24
CA LEU A 248 16.09 -2.02 -17.82
C LEU A 248 16.41 -1.09 -18.99
N VAL A 249 15.40 -0.38 -19.49
CA VAL A 249 15.53 0.50 -20.66
C VAL A 249 15.51 1.99 -20.31
N ARG A 250 15.08 2.35 -19.09
CA ARG A 250 15.06 3.75 -18.64
C ARG A 250 15.00 3.86 -17.12
N THR A 251 15.72 4.82 -16.58
CA THR A 251 15.58 5.29 -15.20
C THR A 251 15.27 6.77 -15.21
N GLU A 252 14.09 7.13 -14.72
CA GLU A 252 13.69 8.51 -14.41
C GLU A 252 13.78 8.74 -12.89
N ARG A 253 13.67 10.00 -12.45
CA ARG A 253 13.64 10.31 -11.02
C ARG A 253 12.40 11.14 -10.68
N ALA A 254 11.67 10.76 -9.64
CA ALA A 254 10.62 11.56 -9.04
C ALA A 254 11.21 12.84 -8.41
N ALA A 255 10.37 13.88 -8.27
CA ALA A 255 10.78 15.13 -7.62
C ALA A 255 11.01 14.95 -6.11
N GLN A 256 10.45 13.88 -5.54
CA GLN A 256 10.55 13.54 -4.13
C GLN A 256 10.68 12.00 -3.98
N PRO A 257 11.54 11.48 -3.08
CA PRO A 257 11.63 10.04 -2.82
C PRO A 257 10.42 9.52 -2.05
N GLY A 258 10.38 8.21 -1.80
CA GLY A 258 9.27 7.61 -1.05
C GLY A 258 8.05 7.36 -1.92
N SER A 259 8.26 7.11 -3.21
CA SER A 259 7.18 6.89 -4.18
C SER A 259 6.34 5.69 -3.79
N ASP A 260 5.03 5.81 -3.97
CA ASP A 260 4.05 4.74 -3.74
C ASP A 260 3.26 4.54 -5.03
N GLY A 261 2.10 5.20 -5.18
CA GLY A 261 1.26 5.10 -6.37
C GLY A 261 1.89 5.68 -7.63
N LEU A 262 1.63 5.04 -8.77
CA LEU A 262 2.14 5.41 -10.07
C LEU A 262 1.01 5.43 -11.10
N VAL A 263 0.81 6.60 -11.72
CA VAL A 263 -0.11 6.76 -12.86
C VAL A 263 0.71 7.14 -14.09
N ILE A 264 0.40 6.52 -15.23
CA ILE A 264 1.04 6.84 -16.52
C ILE A 264 -0.04 7.24 -17.52
N MET A 265 0.09 8.44 -18.07
CA MET A 265 -0.77 8.98 -19.12
C MET A 265 -0.35 8.44 -20.49
N GLY A 266 -1.27 8.49 -21.46
CA GLY A 266 -1.00 8.06 -22.84
C GLY A 266 0.11 8.86 -23.55
N ASP A 267 0.38 10.10 -23.12
CA ASP A 267 1.51 10.90 -23.62
C ASP A 267 2.86 10.55 -22.96
N GLY A 268 2.88 9.58 -22.04
CA GLY A 268 4.04 9.14 -21.28
C GLY A 268 4.33 9.97 -20.02
N THR A 269 3.51 10.97 -19.70
CA THR A 269 3.57 11.70 -18.44
C THR A 269 3.29 10.76 -17.28
N LYS A 270 4.14 10.80 -16.25
CA LYS A 270 3.98 9.99 -15.03
C LYS A 270 3.64 10.88 -13.86
N TYR A 271 2.74 10.42 -13.02
CA TYR A 271 2.47 11.00 -11.72
C TYR A 271 2.81 10.00 -10.65
N LEU A 272 3.48 10.46 -9.59
CA LEU A 272 3.83 9.61 -8.45
C LEU A 272 3.44 10.29 -7.15
N SER A 273 2.73 9.57 -6.27
CA SER A 273 2.55 10.00 -4.88
C SER A 273 3.76 9.61 -4.04
N SER A 274 4.11 10.42 -3.05
CA SER A 274 5.12 10.08 -2.04
C SER A 274 4.43 9.76 -0.72
N VAL A 275 4.33 8.47 -0.38
CA VAL A 275 3.71 8.05 0.90
C VAL A 275 4.53 8.54 2.10
N ARG A 276 5.85 8.70 1.93
CA ARG A 276 6.76 9.11 3.01
C ARG A 276 6.76 10.62 3.26
N LEU A 277 6.63 11.42 2.20
CA LEU A 277 6.86 12.86 2.27
C LEU A 277 5.69 13.69 1.72
N GLY A 278 4.59 13.05 1.32
CA GLY A 278 3.30 13.67 1.05
C GLY A 278 3.22 14.55 -0.20
N GLY A 279 4.15 14.38 -1.14
CA GLY A 279 4.17 15.10 -2.41
C GLY A 279 3.56 14.32 -3.57
N VAL A 280 3.21 15.04 -4.63
CA VAL A 280 2.84 14.48 -5.93
C VAL A 280 3.82 14.97 -6.98
N SER A 281 4.65 14.07 -7.49
CA SER A 281 5.59 14.33 -8.58
C SER A 281 4.88 14.22 -9.93
N ARG A 282 5.23 15.09 -10.87
CA ARG A 282 4.93 14.95 -12.30
C ARG A 282 6.23 14.82 -13.09
N ILE A 283 6.32 13.83 -13.95
CA ILE A 283 7.44 13.59 -14.85
C ILE A 283 6.91 13.59 -16.28
N ARG A 284 7.23 14.63 -17.06
CA ARG A 284 6.95 14.62 -18.49
C ARG A 284 8.13 14.01 -19.27
N PRO A 285 7.90 13.34 -20.40
CA PRO A 285 8.98 12.78 -21.20
C PRO A 285 10.06 13.83 -21.53
N GLY A 286 11.32 13.50 -21.21
CA GLY A 286 12.47 14.37 -21.47
C GLY A 286 12.54 15.65 -20.64
N LYS A 287 11.69 15.81 -19.61
CA LYS A 287 11.72 16.96 -18.70
C LYS A 287 12.11 16.52 -17.28
N PRO A 288 12.74 17.41 -16.48
CA PRO A 288 12.91 17.18 -15.06
C PRO A 288 11.56 16.98 -14.36
N ALA A 289 11.56 16.19 -13.30
CA ALA A 289 10.39 16.03 -12.45
C ALA A 289 10.10 17.32 -11.68
N GLU A 290 8.82 17.58 -11.43
CA GLU A 290 8.35 18.72 -10.64
C GLU A 290 7.31 18.27 -9.61
N LEU A 291 7.21 19.01 -8.50
CA LEU A 291 6.19 18.80 -7.48
C LEU A 291 4.94 19.60 -7.83
N ILE A 292 3.79 18.95 -7.98
CA ILE A 292 2.52 19.61 -8.35
C ILE A 292 1.52 19.71 -7.20
N ALA A 293 1.73 18.95 -6.13
CA ALA A 293 1.01 19.05 -4.87
C ALA A 293 1.91 18.59 -3.72
N SER A 294 1.63 19.04 -2.50
CA SER A 294 2.42 18.71 -1.32
C SER A 294 1.58 18.72 -0.05
N GLY A 295 2.16 18.18 1.03
CA GLY A 295 1.53 18.17 2.34
C GLY A 295 0.37 17.19 2.48
N ILE A 296 0.26 16.19 1.59
CA ILE A 296 -0.75 15.14 1.65
C ILE A 296 -0.27 14.05 2.62
N PRO A 297 -0.86 13.91 3.82
CA PRO A 297 -0.40 12.94 4.80
C PRO A 297 -0.61 11.51 4.31
N SER A 298 0.47 10.72 4.31
CA SER A 298 0.44 9.31 3.89
C SER A 298 -0.29 9.12 2.56
N ALA A 299 0.15 9.85 1.53
CA ALA A 299 -0.37 9.78 0.18
C ALA A 299 -0.13 8.38 -0.41
N ALA A 300 -1.05 7.46 -0.12
CA ALA A 300 -0.98 6.05 -0.44
C ALA A 300 -1.59 5.82 -1.83
N SER A 301 -0.90 5.07 -2.68
CA SER A 301 -1.28 4.82 -4.07
C SER A 301 -1.71 6.10 -4.81
N MET A 302 -2.36 5.94 -5.98
CA MET A 302 -2.99 7.01 -6.76
C MET A 302 -3.72 6.43 -7.96
N CYS A 303 -4.82 7.07 -8.38
CA CYS A 303 -5.45 6.81 -9.67
C CYS A 303 -5.79 8.11 -10.41
N LEU A 304 -5.97 7.99 -11.72
CA LEU A 304 -6.45 9.07 -12.56
C LEU A 304 -7.98 8.99 -12.69
N ASP A 305 -8.66 9.98 -12.14
CA ASP A 305 -10.04 10.27 -12.49
C ASP A 305 -10.03 11.03 -13.83
N MET A 306 -10.23 10.28 -14.91
CA MET A 306 -10.21 10.82 -16.27
C MET A 306 -11.43 11.72 -16.54
N GLY A 307 -12.58 11.43 -15.93
CA GLY A 307 -13.82 12.20 -16.14
C GLY A 307 -13.72 13.64 -15.66
N ALA A 308 -12.92 13.89 -14.62
CA ALA A 308 -12.68 15.23 -14.08
C ALA A 308 -11.24 15.75 -14.22
N ASN A 309 -10.38 15.03 -14.96
CA ASN A 309 -8.96 15.35 -15.17
C ASN A 309 -8.23 15.68 -13.85
N GLN A 310 -8.26 14.73 -12.91
CA GLN A 310 -7.66 14.91 -11.59
C GLN A 310 -7.07 13.60 -11.07
N LEU A 311 -6.12 13.73 -10.15
CA LEU A 311 -5.57 12.60 -9.41
C LEU A 311 -6.36 12.41 -8.13
N VAL A 312 -6.64 11.15 -7.79
CA VAL A 312 -7.23 10.75 -6.52
C VAL A 312 -6.21 9.92 -5.75
N ILE A 313 -6.01 10.28 -4.50
CA ILE A 313 -4.90 9.80 -3.68
C ILE A 313 -5.47 9.30 -2.35
N PRO A 314 -5.58 7.99 -2.16
CA PRO A 314 -5.89 7.39 -0.87
C PRO A 314 -4.99 7.91 0.27
N MET A 315 -5.58 8.11 1.45
CA MET A 315 -4.89 8.55 2.66
C MET A 315 -5.16 7.55 3.78
N ASN A 316 -4.47 6.41 3.73
CA ASN A 316 -4.78 5.22 4.53
C ASN A 316 -4.97 5.44 6.05
N PRO A 317 -4.20 6.28 6.77
CA PRO A 317 -4.34 6.43 8.21
C PRO A 317 -5.37 7.51 8.55
N ASN A 318 -5.82 8.28 7.55
CA ASN A 318 -6.70 9.43 7.70
C ASN A 318 -8.15 9.11 7.34
N ASN A 319 -8.43 7.88 6.89
CA ASN A 319 -9.76 7.46 6.43
C ASN A 319 -10.37 8.44 5.40
N ALA A 320 -9.53 8.84 4.44
CA ALA A 320 -9.84 9.88 3.48
C ALA A 320 -9.17 9.63 2.13
N VAL A 321 -9.58 10.42 1.14
CA VAL A 321 -8.94 10.54 -0.17
C VAL A 321 -8.68 12.02 -0.48
N ALA A 322 -7.52 12.31 -1.05
CA ALA A 322 -7.14 13.61 -1.56
C ALA A 322 -7.37 13.68 -3.07
N PHE A 323 -7.83 14.84 -3.56
CA PHE A 323 -8.07 15.15 -4.96
C PHE A 323 -7.15 16.29 -5.39
N VAL A 324 -6.42 16.07 -6.48
CA VAL A 324 -5.48 17.04 -7.06
C VAL A 324 -5.86 17.27 -8.52
N LYS A 325 -6.45 18.44 -8.81
CA LYS A 325 -6.80 18.80 -10.19
C LYS A 325 -5.56 18.95 -11.05
N LEU A 326 -5.59 18.34 -12.24
CA LEU A 326 -4.56 18.52 -13.25
C LEU A 326 -4.89 19.77 -14.09
N LYS A 327 -3.84 20.48 -14.49
CA LYS A 327 -3.90 21.64 -15.38
C LYS A 327 -3.32 21.27 -16.73
#